data_AF-U4LRS5-F1
#
_entry.id   AF-U4LRS5-F1
#
_cell.length_a   1.000
_cell.length_b   1.000
_cell.length_c   1.000
_cell.angle_alpha   90.00
_cell.angle_beta   90.00
_cell.angle_gamma   90.00
#
_symmetry.space_group_name_H-M   'P 1'
#
loop_
_entity.id
_entity.type
_entity.pdbx_description
1 polymer ?
#
loop_
_entity_poly.entity_id
_entity_poly.type
_entity_poly.pdbx_seq_one_letter_code
_entity_poly.pdbx_strand_id
1 'polypeptide(L)'
;MSESELFFSLLRITAAQTLRAAGLTTAKPSVVDAFTDITLRYLLLLGQTTASFAEASGRLQPEVDDIRLALEHVGAIRPVNIFNDPEDEDTRGVDILIEWFKGPQAAEMRRVAGIVGQEAGGAGEEWAGALKKLNEKRKDAGGAA
;
A
#
# COMPACT_ATOMS: atom_id res chain seq x y z
N MET A 1 9.97 24.39 -9.45
CA MET A 1 9.56 22.98 -9.32
C MET A 1 8.10 22.99 -8.94
N SER A 2 7.23 22.42 -9.76
CA SER A 2 5.82 22.25 -9.42
C SER A 2 5.66 21.14 -8.36
N GLU A 3 4.53 21.15 -7.66
CA GLU A 3 4.19 20.11 -6.68
C GLU A 3 4.16 18.70 -7.33
N SER A 4 3.65 18.61 -8.56
CA SER A 4 3.65 17.36 -9.34
C SER A 4 5.06 16.87 -9.68
N GLU A 5 5.99 17.76 -10.01
CA GLU A 5 7.40 17.40 -10.24
C GLU A 5 8.08 16.89 -8.96
N LEU A 6 7.73 17.47 -7.81
CA LEU A 6 8.23 17.02 -6.51
C LEU A 6 7.75 15.61 -6.21
N PHE A 7 6.44 15.35 -6.31
CA PHE A 7 5.87 14.03 -6.05
C PHE A 7 6.39 12.98 -7.03
N PHE A 8 6.53 13.31 -8.31
CA PHE A 8 7.13 12.41 -9.29
C PHE A 8 8.59 12.09 -8.93
N SER A 9 9.37 13.09 -8.54
CA SER A 9 10.77 12.90 -8.14
C SER A 9 10.91 11.99 -6.91
N LEU A 10 10.02 12.16 -5.92
CA LEU A 10 9.97 11.28 -4.74
C LEU A 10 9.58 9.86 -5.12
N LEU A 11 8.54 9.69 -5.94
CA LEU A 11 8.11 8.38 -6.41
C LEU A 11 9.20 7.68 -7.23
N ARG A 12 9.98 8.44 -8.00
CA ARG A 12 11.12 7.95 -8.78
C ARG A 12 12.22 7.33 -7.91
N ILE A 13 12.47 7.92 -6.74
CA ILE A 13 13.40 7.35 -5.74
C ILE A 13 12.88 6.00 -5.26
N THR A 14 11.60 5.93 -4.87
CA THR A 14 10.96 4.68 -4.44
C THR A 14 10.97 3.63 -5.54
N ALA A 15 10.66 4.01 -6.78
CA ALA A 15 10.71 3.15 -7.95
C ALA A 15 12.11 2.55 -8.16
N ALA A 16 13.16 3.35 -8.07
CA ALA A 16 14.54 2.87 -8.17
C ALA A 16 14.90 1.90 -7.02
N GLN A 17 14.45 2.18 -5.80
CA GLN A 17 14.65 1.29 -4.64
C GLN A 17 13.93 -0.05 -4.83
N THR A 18 12.69 -0.05 -5.32
CA THR A 18 11.92 -1.25 -5.62
C THR A 18 12.60 -2.11 -6.68
N LEU A 19 13.08 -1.51 -7.78
CA LEU A 19 13.82 -2.21 -8.82
C LEU A 19 15.11 -2.83 -8.27
N ARG A 20 15.87 -2.07 -7.46
CA ARG A 20 17.09 -2.57 -6.82
C ARG A 20 16.82 -3.74 -5.88
N ALA A 21 15.75 -3.68 -5.09
CA ALA A 21 15.34 -4.77 -4.19
C ALA A 21 14.87 -6.03 -4.95
N ALA A 22 14.35 -5.86 -6.16
CA ALA A 22 14.06 -6.97 -7.07
C ALA A 22 15.32 -7.57 -7.75
N GLY A 23 16.52 -7.08 -7.42
CA GLY A 23 17.79 -7.51 -8.00
C GLY A 23 18.22 -6.73 -9.24
N LEU A 24 17.44 -5.73 -9.69
CA LEU A 24 17.78 -4.88 -10.83
C LEU A 24 18.65 -3.70 -10.35
N THR A 25 19.95 -3.93 -10.28
CA THR A 25 20.92 -2.96 -9.73
C THR A 25 21.27 -1.82 -10.69
N THR A 26 21.06 -2.01 -11.99
CA THR A 26 21.34 -1.01 -13.03
C THR A 26 20.20 -0.95 -14.04
N ALA A 27 19.74 0.25 -14.37
CA ALA A 27 18.73 0.49 -15.40
C ALA A 27 19.03 1.80 -16.13
N LYS A 28 18.60 1.90 -17.39
CA LYS A 28 18.62 3.19 -18.11
C LYS A 28 17.66 4.17 -17.39
N PRO A 29 17.94 5.48 -17.37
CA PRO A 29 17.03 6.47 -16.77
C PRO A 29 15.60 6.36 -17.29
N SER A 30 15.44 6.12 -18.60
CA SER A 30 14.13 5.93 -19.24
C SER A 30 13.31 4.76 -18.68
N VAL A 31 13.96 3.69 -18.21
CA VAL A 31 13.29 2.53 -17.61
C VAL A 31 12.76 2.89 -16.22
N VAL A 32 13.56 3.61 -15.44
CA VAL A 32 13.15 4.09 -14.11
C VAL A 32 11.99 5.06 -14.25
N ASP A 33 12.06 5.98 -15.22
CA ASP A 33 10.99 6.95 -15.49
C ASP A 33 9.71 6.26 -15.94
N ALA A 34 9.80 5.27 -16.84
CA ALA A 34 8.64 4.47 -17.27
C ALA A 34 8.01 3.67 -16.11
N PHE A 35 8.83 3.02 -15.28
CA PHE A 35 8.35 2.30 -14.10
C PHE A 35 7.70 3.26 -13.07
N THR A 36 8.26 4.46 -12.91
CA THR A 36 7.70 5.51 -12.05
C THR A 36 6.34 5.97 -12.57
N ASP A 37 6.20 6.19 -13.89
CA ASP A 37 4.93 6.58 -14.52
C ASP A 37 3.87 5.48 -14.37
N ILE A 38 4.23 4.21 -14.59
CA ILE A 38 3.32 3.08 -14.36
C ILE A 38 2.90 3.03 -12.89
N THR A 39 3.83 3.20 -11.96
CA THR A 39 3.54 3.20 -10.52
C THR A 39 2.61 4.35 -10.15
N LEU A 40 2.83 5.54 -10.69
CA LEU A 40 1.96 6.71 -10.48
C LEU A 40 0.54 6.44 -10.95
N ARG A 41 0.38 5.96 -12.18
CA ARG A 41 -0.93 5.64 -12.77
C ARG A 41 -1.64 4.55 -11.97
N TYR A 42 -0.90 3.55 -11.49
CA TYR A 42 -1.47 2.49 -10.66
C TYR A 42 -1.95 3.01 -9.30
N LEU A 43 -1.17 3.87 -8.64
CA LEU A 43 -1.59 4.49 -7.36
C LEU A 43 -2.82 5.39 -7.55
N LEU A 44 -2.89 6.14 -8.65
CA LEU A 44 -4.06 6.96 -8.98
C LEU A 44 -5.29 6.10 -9.25
N LEU A 45 -5.14 5.03 -10.04
CA LEU A 45 -6.20 4.05 -10.29
C LEU A 45 -6.71 3.47 -8.97
N LEU A 46 -5.82 2.97 -8.12
CA LEU A 46 -6.18 2.35 -6.86
C LEU A 46 -6.90 3.34 -5.92
N GLY A 47 -6.42 4.58 -5.83
CA GLY A 47 -7.03 5.63 -5.02
C GLY A 47 -8.43 6.02 -5.52
N GLN A 48 -8.61 6.15 -6.84
CA GLN A 48 -9.91 6.43 -7.45
C GLN A 48 -10.90 5.28 -7.23
N THR A 49 -10.48 4.05 -7.47
CA THR A 49 -11.31 2.86 -7.26
C THR A 49 -11.72 2.71 -5.79
N THR A 50 -10.78 2.95 -4.87
CA THR A 50 -11.05 2.95 -3.42
C THR A 50 -12.08 4.01 -3.03
N ALA A 51 -11.96 5.23 -3.57
CA ALA A 51 -12.94 6.29 -3.36
C ALA A 51 -14.32 5.93 -3.90
N SER A 52 -14.40 5.34 -5.10
CA SER A 52 -15.67 4.89 -5.70
C SER A 52 -16.38 3.83 -4.85
N PHE A 53 -15.66 2.91 -4.21
CA PHE A 53 -16.27 1.93 -3.30
C PHE A 53 -16.80 2.56 -2.00
N ALA A 54 -16.07 3.54 -1.44
CA ALA A 54 -16.54 4.30 -0.30
C ALA A 54 -17.82 5.09 -0.64
N GLU A 55 -17.84 5.76 -1.79
CA GLU A 55 -19.00 6.52 -2.30
C GLU A 55 -20.21 5.61 -2.55
N ALA A 56 -20.01 4.43 -3.14
CA ALA A 56 -21.07 3.44 -3.34
C ALA A 56 -21.68 2.95 -2.01
N SER A 57 -20.88 2.97 -0.94
CA SER A 57 -21.31 2.66 0.43
C SER A 57 -21.92 3.87 1.16
N GLY A 58 -22.07 5.02 0.49
CA GLY A 58 -22.60 6.26 1.07
C GLY A 58 -21.62 6.97 2.02
N ARG A 59 -20.33 6.63 1.99
CA ARG A 59 -19.29 7.21 2.85
C ARG A 59 -18.39 8.17 2.05
N LEU A 60 -17.94 9.24 2.70
CA LEU A 60 -16.98 10.19 2.13
C LEU A 60 -15.52 9.82 2.38
N GLN A 61 -15.27 8.91 3.34
CA GLN A 61 -13.94 8.52 3.76
C GLN A 61 -13.77 7.03 3.51
N PRO A 62 -12.75 6.62 2.73
CA PRO A 62 -12.48 5.22 2.52
C PRO A 62 -12.00 4.52 3.80
N GLU A 63 -12.41 3.28 3.94
CA GLU A 63 -12.01 2.36 4.99
C GLU A 63 -11.18 1.21 4.41
N VAL A 64 -10.67 0.34 5.28
CA VAL A 64 -9.81 -0.79 4.88
C VAL A 64 -10.55 -1.73 3.93
N ASP A 65 -11.86 -1.91 4.10
CA ASP A 65 -12.68 -2.75 3.23
C ASP A 65 -12.77 -2.20 1.81
N ASP A 66 -12.81 -0.87 1.64
CA ASP A 66 -12.80 -0.25 0.30
C ASP A 66 -11.47 -0.47 -0.42
N ILE A 67 -10.36 -0.44 0.33
CA ILE A 67 -9.03 -0.74 -0.20
C ILE A 67 -8.94 -2.20 -0.61
N ARG A 68 -9.46 -3.12 0.21
CA ARG A 68 -9.53 -4.56 -0.12
C ARG A 68 -10.32 -4.76 -1.42
N LEU A 69 -11.52 -4.19 -1.51
CA LEU A 69 -12.37 -4.29 -2.70
C LEU A 69 -11.70 -3.68 -3.93
N ALA A 70 -11.01 -2.56 -3.79
CA ALA A 70 -10.24 -1.96 -4.86
C ALA A 70 -9.10 -2.84 -5.34
N LEU A 71 -8.35 -3.47 -4.42
CA LEU A 71 -7.27 -4.42 -4.75
C LEU A 71 -7.80 -5.67 -5.47
N GLU A 72 -8.98 -6.15 -5.10
CA GLU A 72 -9.66 -7.24 -5.81
C GLU A 72 -10.13 -6.80 -7.20
N HIS A 73 -10.72 -5.60 -7.30
CA HIS A 73 -11.23 -5.05 -8.56
C HIS A 73 -10.13 -4.82 -9.60
N VAL A 74 -8.95 -4.34 -9.18
CA VAL A 74 -7.78 -4.18 -10.06
C VAL A 74 -7.00 -5.49 -10.27
N GLY A 75 -7.45 -6.59 -9.66
CA GLY A 75 -6.87 -7.92 -9.82
C GLY A 75 -5.55 -8.16 -9.08
N ALA A 76 -5.18 -7.27 -8.15
CA ALA A 76 -4.00 -7.41 -7.31
C ALA A 76 -4.18 -8.51 -6.25
N ILE A 77 -5.40 -8.62 -5.72
CA ILE A 77 -5.84 -9.74 -4.89
C ILE A 77 -6.85 -10.54 -5.72
N ARG A 78 -6.73 -11.87 -5.72
CA ARG A 78 -7.64 -12.74 -6.46
C ARG A 78 -8.34 -13.66 -5.46
N PRO A 79 -9.68 -13.61 -5.32
CA PRO A 79 -10.39 -14.72 -4.71
C PRO A 79 -10.15 -15.96 -5.57
N VAL A 80 -9.65 -17.02 -4.95
CA VAL A 80 -9.33 -18.29 -5.62
C VAL A 80 -10.61 -19.13 -5.80
N ASN A 81 -11.62 -18.90 -4.96
CA ASN A 81 -12.94 -19.53 -5.01
C ASN A 81 -13.98 -18.58 -5.63
N ILE A 82 -13.87 -18.30 -6.94
CA ILE A 82 -14.92 -17.54 -7.65
C ILE A 82 -16.21 -18.38 -7.83
N PHE A 83 -16.11 -19.70 -7.72
CA PHE A 83 -17.19 -20.66 -8.02
C PHE A 83 -17.69 -21.45 -6.82
N ASN A 84 -17.11 -21.28 -5.63
CA ASN A 84 -17.60 -21.92 -4.41
C ASN A 84 -18.49 -20.95 -3.63
N ASP A 85 -19.17 -21.53 -2.63
CA ASP A 85 -20.15 -20.90 -1.74
C ASP A 85 -20.03 -19.37 -1.63
N PRO A 86 -21.04 -18.59 -2.04
CA PRO A 86 -21.02 -17.13 -1.92
C PRO A 86 -20.95 -16.63 -0.47
N GLU A 87 -21.14 -17.50 0.53
CA GLU A 87 -20.90 -17.18 1.96
C GLU A 87 -19.47 -17.48 2.43
N ASP A 88 -18.62 -18.12 1.59
CA ASP A 88 -17.20 -18.33 1.88
C ASP A 88 -16.43 -17.03 1.60
N GLU A 89 -16.16 -16.26 2.66
CA GLU A 89 -15.25 -15.12 2.61
C GLU A 89 -13.82 -15.60 2.31
N ASP A 90 -13.51 -15.83 1.03
CA ASP A 90 -12.20 -16.31 0.60
C ASP A 90 -11.09 -15.28 0.89
N THR A 91 -10.42 -15.44 2.02
CA THR A 91 -9.32 -14.57 2.45
C THR A 91 -7.96 -14.94 1.85
N ARG A 92 -7.84 -16.03 1.09
CA ARG A 92 -6.52 -16.56 0.69
C ARG A 92 -5.70 -15.57 -0.13
N GLY A 93 -6.35 -14.75 -0.95
CA GLY A 93 -5.68 -13.67 -1.67
C GLY A 93 -5.07 -12.62 -0.72
N VAL A 94 -5.78 -12.30 0.36
CA VAL A 94 -5.29 -11.42 1.43
C VAL A 94 -4.18 -12.12 2.23
N ASP A 95 -4.31 -13.40 2.51
CA ASP A 95 -3.29 -14.19 3.21
C ASP A 95 -1.97 -14.21 2.42
N ILE A 96 -2.03 -14.42 1.10
CA ILE A 96 -0.86 -14.34 0.20
C ILE A 96 -0.23 -12.95 0.25
N LEU A 97 -1.03 -11.89 0.25
CA LEU A 97 -0.53 -10.52 0.38
C LEU A 97 0.18 -10.31 1.72
N ILE A 98 -0.40 -10.79 2.82
CA ILE A 98 0.19 -10.72 4.16
C ILE A 98 1.50 -11.49 4.22
N GLU A 99 1.55 -12.70 3.65
CA GLU A 99 2.76 -13.52 3.57
C GLU A 99 3.85 -12.82 2.75
N TRP A 100 3.48 -12.19 1.63
CA TRP A 100 4.41 -11.39 0.85
C TRP A 100 5.01 -10.23 1.66
N PHE A 101 4.18 -9.48 2.39
CA PHE A 101 4.64 -8.36 3.24
C PHE A 101 5.59 -8.80 4.36
N LYS A 102 5.35 -9.98 4.93
CA LYS A 102 6.20 -10.60 5.96
C LYS A 102 7.42 -11.31 5.37
N GLY A 103 7.38 -11.60 4.07
CA GLY A 103 8.34 -12.40 3.36
C GLY A 103 9.70 -11.72 3.12
N PRO A 104 10.68 -12.49 2.62
CA PRO A 104 12.04 -12.02 2.39
C PRO A 104 12.11 -10.89 1.36
N GLN A 105 11.22 -10.87 0.36
CA GLN A 105 11.21 -9.83 -0.68
C GLN A 105 10.86 -8.45 -0.10
N ALA A 106 9.80 -8.37 0.71
CA ALA A 106 9.41 -7.12 1.36
C ALA A 106 10.44 -6.70 2.44
N ALA A 107 11.09 -7.65 3.10
CA ALA A 107 12.22 -7.36 3.98
C ALA A 107 13.41 -6.75 3.22
N GLU A 108 13.74 -7.28 2.04
CA GLU A 108 14.79 -6.74 1.17
C GLU A 108 14.46 -5.34 0.66
N MET A 109 13.20 -5.08 0.28
CA MET A 109 12.75 -3.73 -0.09
C MET A 109 12.98 -2.72 1.03
N ARG A 110 12.62 -3.06 2.27
CA ARG A 110 12.87 -2.23 3.46
C ARG A 110 14.36 -2.02 3.71
N ARG A 111 15.19 -3.06 3.52
CA ARG A 111 16.64 -2.97 3.65
C ARG A 111 17.24 -2.02 2.62
N VAL A 112 16.83 -2.13 1.36
CA VAL A 112 17.30 -1.27 0.26
C VAL A 112 16.86 0.19 0.44
N ALA A 113 15.66 0.42 0.97
CA ALA A 113 15.16 1.74 1.32
C ALA A 113 15.89 2.38 2.53
N GLY A 114 16.78 1.64 3.21
CA GLY A 114 17.52 2.14 4.37
C GLY A 114 16.74 2.07 5.69
N ILE A 115 15.52 1.53 5.68
CA ILE A 115 14.66 1.39 6.88
C ILE A 115 15.26 0.40 7.88
N VAL A 116 16.08 -0.56 7.43
CA VAL A 116 16.68 -1.61 8.28
C VAL A 116 18.07 -1.21 8.85
N GLY A 117 18.59 -0.03 8.48
CA GLY A 117 19.88 0.48 9.00
C GLY A 117 19.76 1.44 10.19
N GLN A 118 18.54 1.86 10.53
CA GLN A 118 18.22 2.68 11.69
C GLN A 118 17.25 1.87 12.56
N GLU A 119 17.81 1.11 13.52
CA GLU A 119 17.08 0.40 14.59
C GLU A 119 15.65 -0.02 14.19
N ALA A 120 15.53 -1.03 13.33
CA ALA A 120 14.25 -1.63 12.92
C ALA A 120 13.50 -2.38 14.04
N GLY A 121 13.82 -2.09 15.30
CA GLY A 121 13.05 -2.45 16.50
C GLY A 121 12.40 -1.26 17.20
N GLY A 122 12.61 -0.02 16.76
CA GLY A 122 12.07 1.18 17.42
C GLY A 122 11.00 1.89 16.61
N ALA A 123 11.31 2.27 15.37
CA ALA A 123 10.47 3.21 14.62
C ALA A 123 9.10 2.64 14.18
N GLY A 124 9.04 1.35 13.83
CA GLY A 124 7.78 0.70 13.42
C GLY A 124 6.82 0.49 14.59
N GLU A 125 7.34 0.09 15.75
CA GLU A 125 6.56 -0.07 16.99
C GLU A 125 6.13 1.29 17.55
N GLU A 126 6.99 2.31 17.43
CA GLU A 126 6.69 3.69 17.80
C GLU A 126 5.59 4.30 16.92
N TRP A 127 5.65 4.09 15.60
CA TRP A 127 4.59 4.53 14.68
C TRP A 127 3.27 3.80 14.90
N ALA A 128 3.30 2.48 15.09
CA ALA A 128 2.10 1.69 15.39
C ALA A 128 1.49 2.12 16.75
N GLY A 129 2.31 2.39 17.74
CA GLY A 129 1.90 2.93 19.04
C GLY A 129 1.31 4.33 18.94
N ALA A 130 1.89 5.21 18.10
CA ALA A 130 1.38 6.55 17.84
C ALA A 130 0.01 6.52 17.15
N LEU A 131 -0.18 5.63 16.17
CA LEU A 131 -1.48 5.43 15.51
C LEU A 131 -2.54 4.89 16.47
N LYS A 132 -2.17 3.95 17.35
CA LYS A 132 -3.08 3.42 18.37
C LYS A 132 -3.54 4.50 19.34
N LYS A 133 -2.62 5.32 19.86
CA LYS A 133 -2.94 6.46 20.74
C LYS A 133 -3.81 7.50 20.06
N LEU A 134 -3.56 7.79 18.77
CA LEU A 134 -4.38 8.71 17.99
C LEU A 134 -5.81 8.17 17.81
N ASN A 135 -5.95 6.85 17.65
CA ASN A 135 -7.25 6.21 17.53
C ASN A 135 -8.03 6.21 18.85
N GLU A 136 -7.37 5.91 19.97
CA GLU A 136 -7.94 6.01 21.33
C GLU A 136 -8.41 7.43 21.63
N LYS A 137 -7.57 8.43 21.36
CA LYS A 137 -7.91 9.85 21.53
C LYS A 137 -9.09 10.30 20.65
N ARG A 138 -9.25 9.72 19.46
CA ARG A 138 -10.42 9.97 18.59
C ARG A 138 -11.69 9.31 19.10
N LYS A 139 -11.60 8.14 19.74
CA LYS A 139 -12.75 7.51 20.41
C LYS A 139 -13.21 8.32 21.62
N ASP A 140 -12.27 8.87 22.40
CA ASP A 140 -12.58 9.70 23.57
C ASP A 140 -13.19 11.05 23.17
N ALA A 141 -12.76 11.63 22.03
CA ALA A 141 -13.31 12.87 21.50
C ALA A 141 -14.66 12.66 20.77
N GLY A 142 -14.93 11.46 20.26
CA GLY A 142 -16.19 11.10 19.59
C GLY A 142 -17.29 10.62 20.53
N GLY A 143 -17.01 10.45 21.83
CA GLY A 143 -18.00 10.05 22.85
C GLY A 143 -18.78 11.21 23.49
N ALA A 144 -18.61 12.44 23.00
CA ALA A 144 -19.24 13.65 23.54
C ALA A 144 -20.16 14.39 22.54
N ALA A 145 -20.68 13.70 21.53
CA ALA A 145 -21.72 14.21 20.64
C ALA A 145 -22.84 13.19 20.46
#